data_AF-A0A6B1A8F9-F1
#
_entry.id   AF-A0A6B1A8F9-F1
#
_cell.length_a   1.000
_cell.length_b   1.000
_cell.length_c   1.000
_cell.angle_alpha   90.00
_cell.angle_beta   90.00
_cell.angle_gamma   90.00
#
_symmetry.space_group_name_H-M   'P 1'
#
loop_
_entity.id
_entity.type
_entity.pdbx_description
1 polymer ?
#
loop_
_entity_poly.entity_id
_entity_poly.type
_entity_poly.pdbx_seq_one_letter_code
_entity_poly.pdbx_strand_id
1 'polypeptide(L)'
;MTATATTATATAAITNVSARVRKQPTLEEMVDRIIDAIFGLDETVQTITSPARSIHEARRLRQSGDLDRALTVFAELDLAEATDGERRWAYAEFLDLARRRFGEHDALVYRPGTGRAAVLTADVHGDDGTLEVRAVLGMRWRPGKVVSQRSLRGLRPLVKGAAP
;
A
#
# COMPACT_ATOMS: atom_id res chain seq x y z
N MET A 1 17.84 -3.49 -74.35
CA MET A 1 18.54 -3.24 -73.06
C MET A 1 17.62 -3.70 -71.95
N THR A 2 17.88 -4.89 -71.41
CA THR A 2 17.06 -5.57 -70.41
C THR A 2 17.91 -5.82 -69.18
N ALA A 3 17.52 -5.28 -68.03
CA ALA A 3 18.15 -5.53 -66.74
C ALA A 3 17.11 -6.12 -65.78
N THR A 4 17.23 -7.42 -65.54
CA THR A 4 16.50 -8.18 -64.54
C THR A 4 17.26 -8.07 -63.22
N ALA A 5 16.63 -7.57 -62.16
CA ALA A 5 17.21 -7.59 -60.81
C ALA A 5 16.54 -8.70 -59.99
N THR A 6 17.36 -9.67 -59.57
CA THR A 6 16.97 -10.89 -58.85
C THR A 6 17.61 -10.85 -57.45
N THR A 7 16.78 -11.12 -56.42
CA THR A 7 17.07 -11.61 -55.05
C THR A 7 18.07 -10.91 -54.13
N ALA A 8 17.63 -10.63 -52.89
CA ALA A 8 18.01 -11.43 -51.71
C ALA A 8 17.11 -11.07 -50.51
N THR A 9 16.22 -11.99 -50.13
CA THR A 9 15.47 -11.94 -48.88
C THR A 9 16.33 -12.59 -47.79
N ALA A 10 16.82 -11.80 -46.83
CA ALA A 10 17.49 -12.32 -45.65
C ALA A 10 16.45 -12.86 -44.66
N THR A 11 16.42 -14.19 -44.53
CA THR A 11 15.68 -14.90 -43.49
C THR A 11 16.38 -14.73 -42.15
N ALA A 12 15.74 -14.05 -41.19
CA ALA A 12 16.09 -14.14 -39.78
C ALA A 12 14.92 -14.80 -39.03
N ALA A 13 15.16 -16.02 -38.58
CA ALA A 13 14.26 -16.79 -37.73
C ALA A 13 14.16 -16.14 -36.35
N ILE A 14 12.94 -15.81 -35.93
CA ILE A 14 12.60 -15.57 -34.52
C ILE A 14 11.33 -16.36 -34.21
N THR A 15 11.57 -17.54 -33.65
CA THR A 15 10.87 -18.19 -32.54
C THR A 15 9.38 -17.91 -32.38
N ASN A 16 8.57 -18.93 -32.68
CA ASN A 16 7.19 -19.10 -32.24
C ASN A 16 7.03 -18.78 -30.74
N VAL A 17 6.35 -17.67 -30.43
CA VAL A 17 5.67 -17.48 -29.15
C VAL A 17 4.20 -17.31 -29.47
N SER A 18 3.41 -18.32 -29.13
CA SER A 18 1.97 -18.35 -29.25
C SER A 18 1.34 -17.05 -28.74
N ALA A 19 0.83 -16.24 -29.67
CA ALA A 19 -0.02 -15.10 -29.34
C ALA A 19 -1.32 -15.64 -28.73
N ARG A 20 -1.41 -15.69 -27.39
CA ARG A 20 -2.71 -15.63 -26.72
C ARG A 20 -3.30 -14.26 -27.07
N VAL A 21 -4.17 -14.22 -28.07
CA VAL A 21 -5.07 -13.10 -28.32
C VAL A 21 -5.94 -12.97 -27.07
N ARG A 22 -5.50 -12.14 -26.10
CA ARG A 22 -6.39 -11.65 -25.05
C ARG A 22 -7.37 -10.71 -25.75
N LYS A 23 -8.57 -11.23 -26.04
CA LYS A 23 -9.71 -10.43 -26.50
C LYS A 23 -9.85 -9.27 -25.52
N GLN A 24 -9.65 -8.04 -25.99
CA GLN A 24 -9.94 -6.88 -25.17
C GLN A 24 -11.43 -6.92 -24.85
N PRO A 25 -11.84 -6.77 -23.58
CA PRO A 25 -13.24 -6.80 -23.22
C PRO A 25 -13.96 -5.67 -23.97
N THR A 26 -15.16 -5.96 -24.46
CA THR A 26 -15.96 -4.93 -25.13
C THR A 26 -16.38 -3.86 -24.14
N LEU A 27 -16.80 -2.69 -24.64
CA LEU A 27 -17.30 -1.60 -23.79
C LEU A 27 -18.45 -2.09 -22.88
N GLU A 28 -19.30 -2.96 -23.40
CA GLU A 28 -20.41 -3.58 -22.68
C GLU A 28 -19.90 -4.47 -21.54
N GLU A 29 -18.94 -5.36 -21.79
CA GLU A 29 -18.33 -6.20 -20.75
C GLU A 29 -17.57 -5.39 -19.70
N MET A 30 -17.00 -4.24 -20.09
CA MET A 30 -16.39 -3.31 -19.15
C MET A 30 -17.43 -2.60 -18.29
N VAL A 31 -18.55 -2.17 -18.87
CA VAL A 31 -19.64 -1.51 -18.16
C VAL A 31 -20.30 -2.48 -17.19
N ASP A 32 -20.58 -3.72 -17.61
CA ASP A 32 -21.15 -4.75 -16.74
C ASP A 32 -20.20 -5.08 -15.58
N ARG A 33 -18.89 -5.21 -15.84
CA ARG A 33 -17.91 -5.42 -14.77
C ARG A 33 -17.83 -4.23 -13.80
N ILE A 34 -18.03 -3.01 -14.28
CA ILE A 34 -18.08 -1.81 -13.42
C ILE A 34 -19.37 -1.80 -12.59
N ILE A 35 -20.51 -2.14 -13.19
CA ILE A 35 -21.81 -2.25 -12.50
C ILE A 35 -21.70 -3.33 -11.41
N ASP A 36 -21.20 -4.52 -11.74
CA ASP A 36 -21.04 -5.61 -10.78
C ASP A 36 -20.07 -5.26 -9.64
N ALA A 37 -19.00 -4.51 -9.93
CA ALA A 37 -18.06 -4.02 -8.92
C ALA A 37 -18.63 -2.89 -8.04
N ILE A 38 -19.58 -2.09 -8.55
CA ILE A 38 -20.28 -1.05 -7.80
C ILE A 38 -21.37 -1.65 -6.91
N PHE A 39 -22.07 -2.68 -7.38
CA PHE A 39 -23.18 -3.33 -6.68
C PHE A 39 -22.79 -4.59 -5.89
N GLY A 40 -21.51 -4.98 -5.91
CA GLY A 40 -20.98 -6.06 -5.07
C GLY A 40 -21.46 -7.46 -5.46
N LEU A 41 -21.82 -7.67 -6.73
CA LEU A 41 -22.35 -8.95 -7.22
C LEU A 41 -21.26 -9.96 -7.60
N ASP A 42 -19.98 -9.56 -7.53
CA ASP A 42 -18.83 -10.44 -7.76
C ASP A 42 -17.93 -10.50 -6.51
N GLU A 43 -18.20 -11.47 -5.63
CA GLU A 43 -17.57 -11.64 -4.31
C GLU A 43 -16.13 -12.21 -4.39
N THR A 44 -15.53 -12.30 -5.58
CA THR A 44 -14.21 -12.94 -5.77
C THR A 44 -13.15 -12.12 -6.49
N VAL A 45 -13.35 -10.81 -6.62
CA VAL A 45 -12.23 -9.93 -6.97
C VAL A 45 -11.52 -9.57 -5.68
N GLN A 46 -10.35 -10.19 -5.43
CA GLN A 46 -9.34 -9.59 -4.57
C GLN A 46 -9.04 -8.21 -5.17
N THR A 47 -9.75 -7.20 -4.68
CA THR A 47 -9.62 -5.83 -5.12
C THR A 47 -8.22 -5.45 -4.69
N ILE A 48 -7.27 -5.51 -5.64
CA ILE A 48 -6.02 -4.76 -5.56
C ILE A 48 -6.47 -3.31 -5.51
N THR A 49 -6.83 -2.86 -4.31
CA THR A 49 -7.35 -1.54 -4.07
C THR A 49 -6.17 -0.62 -4.28
N SER A 50 -6.20 0.12 -5.39
CA SER A 50 -5.18 1.10 -5.74
C SER A 50 -4.80 1.91 -4.48
N PRO A 51 -3.51 2.19 -4.24
CA PRO A 51 -3.07 2.94 -3.08
C PRO A 51 -3.82 4.26 -2.88
N ALA A 52 -4.13 4.96 -3.97
CA ALA A 52 -4.92 6.18 -3.94
C ALA A 52 -6.34 5.98 -3.38
N ARG A 53 -7.00 4.87 -3.73
CA ARG A 53 -8.34 4.54 -3.23
C ARG A 53 -8.31 4.21 -1.74
N SER A 54 -7.32 3.45 -1.28
CA SER A 54 -7.15 3.14 0.15
C SER A 54 -6.86 4.40 0.97
N ILE A 55 -6.04 5.33 0.46
CA ILE A 55 -5.78 6.62 1.11
C ILE A 55 -7.08 7.45 1.19
N HIS A 56 -7.88 7.47 0.12
CA HIS A 56 -9.15 8.17 0.10
C HIS A 56 -10.15 7.58 1.10
N GLU A 57 -10.23 6.26 1.19
CA GLU A 57 -11.09 5.57 2.16
C GLU A 57 -10.66 5.86 3.60
N ALA A 58 -9.36 5.79 3.88
CA ALA A 58 -8.84 6.14 5.21
C ALA A 58 -9.14 7.60 5.58
N ARG A 59 -9.11 8.53 4.61
CA ARG A 59 -9.54 9.93 4.82
C ARG A 59 -11.01 10.05 5.15
N ARG A 60 -11.87 9.33 4.43
CA ARG A 60 -13.32 9.30 4.69
C ARG A 60 -13.60 8.81 6.12
N LEU A 61 -12.97 7.71 6.52
CA LEU A 61 -13.09 7.15 7.88
C LEU A 61 -12.55 8.11 8.95
N ARG A 62 -11.44 8.80 8.67
CA ARG A 62 -10.91 9.86 9.55
C ARG A 62 -11.92 10.98 9.75
N GLN A 63 -12.59 11.43 8.67
CA GLN A 63 -13.59 12.49 8.73
C GLN A 63 -14.84 12.08 9.52
N SER A 64 -15.23 10.81 9.47
CA SER A 64 -16.32 10.28 10.30
C SER A 64 -15.88 9.96 11.74
N GLY A 65 -14.59 10.08 12.07
CA GLY A 65 -14.04 9.83 13.40
C GLY A 65 -13.64 8.37 13.69
N ASP A 66 -13.76 7.47 12.71
CA ASP A 66 -13.40 6.05 12.86
C ASP A 66 -11.91 5.84 12.57
N LEU A 67 -11.07 6.24 13.53
CA LEU A 67 -9.62 6.22 13.41
C LEU A 67 -9.05 4.79 13.37
N ASP A 68 -9.62 3.86 14.13
CA ASP A 68 -9.13 2.48 14.22
C ASP A 68 -9.36 1.73 12.90
N ARG A 69 -10.52 1.92 12.27
CA ARG A 69 -10.78 1.37 10.94
C ARG A 69 -9.90 2.03 9.87
N ALA A 70 -9.67 3.33 9.95
CA ALA A 70 -8.76 4.02 9.03
C ALA A 70 -7.32 3.48 9.12
N LEU A 71 -6.83 3.18 10.33
CA LEU A 71 -5.52 2.56 10.54
C LEU A 71 -5.47 1.12 10.03
N THR A 72 -6.58 0.38 10.12
CA THR A 72 -6.69 -0.97 9.56
C THR A 72 -6.52 -0.96 8.04
N VAL A 73 -7.13 -0.01 7.34
CA VAL A 73 -6.93 0.20 5.89
C VAL A 73 -5.45 0.38 5.56
N PHE A 74 -4.71 1.15 6.37
CA PHE A 74 -3.26 1.32 6.17
C PHE A 74 -2.43 0.08 6.52
N ALA A 75 -2.89 -0.75 7.45
CA ALA A 75 -2.23 -2.01 7.78
C ALA A 75 -2.35 -3.06 6.67
N GLU A 76 -3.37 -2.95 5.84
CA GLU A 76 -3.62 -3.82 4.68
C GLU A 76 -3.10 -3.22 3.37
N LEU A 77 -2.72 -1.94 3.38
CA LEU A 77 -2.24 -1.23 2.21
C LEU A 77 -0.91 -1.79 1.69
N ASP A 78 -0.94 -2.38 0.50
CA ASP A 78 0.27 -2.73 -0.23
C ASP A 78 0.79 -1.52 -1.01
N LEU A 79 2.06 -1.18 -0.76
CA LEU A 79 2.78 -0.09 -1.40
C LEU A 79 3.91 -0.61 -2.31
N ALA A 80 3.96 -1.91 -2.63
CA ALA A 80 5.02 -2.49 -3.45
C ALA A 80 5.18 -1.77 -4.79
N GLU A 81 4.07 -1.52 -5.50
CA GLU A 81 4.03 -0.88 -6.82
C GLU A 81 3.65 0.61 -6.77
N ALA A 82 3.48 1.19 -5.58
CA ALA A 82 3.10 2.59 -5.43
C ALA A 82 4.23 3.54 -5.85
N THR A 83 3.85 4.66 -6.47
CA THR A 83 4.77 5.76 -6.81
C THR A 83 5.32 6.44 -5.55
N ASP A 84 6.44 7.16 -5.70
CA ASP A 84 7.02 7.93 -4.57
C ASP A 84 6.09 9.04 -4.06
N GLY A 85 5.22 9.58 -4.93
CA GLY A 85 4.18 10.52 -4.52
C GLY A 85 3.17 9.86 -3.58
N GLU A 86 2.64 8.71 -3.99
CA GLU A 86 1.64 7.95 -3.20
C GLU A 86 2.22 7.47 -1.88
N ARG A 87 3.46 6.96 -1.85
CA ARG A 87 4.12 6.53 -0.60
C ARG A 87 4.27 7.69 0.39
N ARG A 88 4.60 8.89 -0.11
CA ARG A 88 4.71 10.10 0.72
C ARG A 88 3.35 10.53 1.26
N TRP A 89 2.31 10.49 0.44
CA TRP A 89 0.95 10.84 0.86
C TRP A 89 0.38 9.82 1.85
N ALA A 90 0.55 8.53 1.60
CA ALA A 90 0.17 7.47 2.54
C ALA A 90 0.87 7.65 3.89
N TYR A 91 2.18 7.95 3.88
CA TYR A 91 2.93 8.21 5.09
C TYR A 91 2.42 9.45 5.85
N ALA A 92 2.14 10.55 5.14
CA ALA A 92 1.62 11.76 5.78
C ALA A 92 0.24 11.54 6.42
N GLU A 93 -0.67 10.86 5.72
CA GLU A 93 -2.01 10.55 6.22
C GLU A 93 -1.95 9.56 7.40
N PHE A 94 -1.12 8.53 7.29
CA PHE A 94 -0.87 7.57 8.37
C PHE A 94 -0.37 8.26 9.64
N LEU A 95 0.56 9.23 9.51
CA LEU A 95 1.03 10.00 10.66
C LEU A 95 -0.04 10.89 11.28
N ASP A 96 -0.91 11.54 10.48
CA ASP A 96 -2.02 12.33 11.03
C ASP A 96 -2.98 11.45 11.83
N LEU A 97 -3.36 10.29 11.27
CA LEU A 97 -4.17 9.29 11.98
C LEU A 97 -3.52 8.80 13.26
N ALA A 98 -2.26 8.41 13.18
CA ALA A 98 -1.50 7.94 14.33
C ALA A 98 -1.42 9.00 15.44
N ARG A 99 -1.15 10.26 15.09
CA ARG A 99 -1.11 11.36 16.08
C ARG A 99 -2.44 11.59 16.75
N ARG A 100 -3.54 11.57 15.98
CA ARG A 100 -4.89 11.73 16.54
C ARG A 100 -5.27 10.58 17.45
N ARG A 101 -4.91 9.36 17.06
CA ARG A 101 -5.29 8.14 17.77
C ARG A 101 -4.42 7.84 18.98
N PHE A 102 -3.12 8.10 18.88
CA PHE A 102 -2.11 7.66 19.85
C PHE A 102 -1.32 8.79 20.49
N GLY A 103 -1.53 10.06 20.11
CA GLY A 103 -0.70 11.18 20.57
C GLY A 103 -0.81 11.53 22.06
N GLU A 104 -1.67 10.85 22.81
CA GLU A 104 -1.77 10.94 24.29
C GLU A 104 -1.08 9.78 24.99
N HIS A 105 -0.66 8.76 24.23
CA HIS A 105 0.14 7.65 24.72
C HIS A 105 1.62 7.96 24.40
N ASP A 106 2.56 7.46 25.20
CA ASP A 106 4.02 7.53 24.95
C ASP A 106 4.40 6.66 23.73
N ALA A 107 3.80 6.96 22.58
CA ALA A 107 3.93 6.24 21.35
C ALA A 107 5.20 6.69 20.62
N LEU A 108 5.85 5.73 19.98
CA LEU A 108 7.04 5.93 19.17
C LEU A 108 6.73 5.58 17.72
N VAL A 109 7.29 6.34 16.78
CA VAL A 109 7.29 6.03 15.36
C VAL A 109 8.62 5.40 14.99
N TYR A 110 8.54 4.22 14.37
CA TYR A 110 9.63 3.59 13.68
C TYR A 110 9.49 3.79 12.18
N ARG A 111 10.54 4.30 11.52
CA ARG A 111 10.58 4.50 10.06
C ARG A 111 11.81 3.82 9.46
N PRO A 112 11.69 2.58 8.97
CA PRO A 112 12.81 1.88 8.33
C PRO A 112 13.11 2.36 6.90
N GLY A 113 12.17 3.08 6.25
CA GLY A 113 12.34 3.54 4.87
C GLY A 113 11.14 4.29 4.32
N THR A 114 11.17 4.63 3.03
CA THR A 114 10.08 5.34 2.35
C THR A 114 8.84 4.45 2.21
N GLY A 115 7.67 4.98 2.56
CA GLY A 115 6.41 4.23 2.54
C GLY A 115 6.32 3.13 3.59
N ARG A 116 7.21 3.12 4.60
CA ARG A 116 7.23 2.13 5.67
C ARG A 116 7.26 2.82 7.02
N ALA A 117 6.31 2.49 7.87
CA ALA A 117 6.25 3.03 9.22
C ALA A 117 5.53 2.07 10.16
N ALA A 118 5.85 2.17 11.46
CA ALA A 118 5.08 1.55 12.52
C ALA A 118 4.94 2.51 13.69
N VAL A 119 3.80 2.45 14.37
CA VAL A 119 3.57 3.09 15.66
C VAL A 119 3.69 2.02 16.73
N LEU A 120 4.45 2.33 17.77
CA LEU A 120 4.85 1.42 18.84
C LEU A 120 4.49 2.05 20.18
N THR A 121 4.02 1.26 21.13
CA THR A 121 3.83 1.68 22.53
C THR A 121 4.58 0.73 23.45
N ALA A 122 4.82 1.12 24.70
CA ALA A 122 5.32 0.18 25.71
C ALA A 122 4.37 -1.03 25.79
N ASP A 123 4.94 -2.23 25.80
CA ASP A 123 4.15 -3.44 26.04
C ASP A 123 3.77 -3.49 27.52
N VAL A 124 2.48 -3.65 27.81
CA VAL A 124 1.95 -3.67 29.19
C VAL A 124 2.26 -5.02 29.88
N HIS A 125 2.50 -6.07 29.09
CA HIS A 125 2.71 -7.44 29.60
C HIS A 125 4.17 -7.92 29.49
N GLY A 126 5.04 -7.11 28.88
CA GLY A 126 6.43 -7.47 28.60
C GLY A 126 7.43 -6.83 29.56
N ASP A 127 8.69 -7.25 29.43
CA ASP A 127 9.80 -6.65 30.17
C ASP A 127 10.05 -5.19 29.74
N ASP A 128 10.61 -4.39 30.65
CA ASP A 128 11.11 -3.04 30.37
C ASP A 128 12.01 -3.03 29.12
N GLY A 129 11.54 -2.37 28.05
CA GLY A 129 12.24 -2.29 26.76
C GLY A 129 11.65 -3.16 25.64
N THR A 130 10.50 -3.78 25.86
CA THR A 130 9.66 -4.33 24.80
C THR A 130 8.58 -3.34 24.37
N LEU A 131 8.31 -3.30 23.07
CA LEU A 131 7.32 -2.41 22.45
C LEU A 131 6.31 -3.24 21.68
N GLU A 132 5.03 -2.88 21.79
CA GLU A 132 3.95 -3.45 21.01
C GLU A 132 3.66 -2.57 19.78
N VAL A 133 3.56 -3.18 18.61
CA VAL A 133 3.13 -2.52 17.37
C VAL A 133 1.63 -2.25 17.44
N ARG A 134 1.24 -0.98 17.38
CA ARG A 134 -0.18 -0.56 17.40
C ARG A 134 -0.74 -0.26 16.02
N ALA A 135 0.09 0.23 15.10
CA ALA A 135 -0.30 0.49 13.72
C ALA A 135 0.90 0.34 12.78
N VAL A 136 0.64 -0.01 11.52
CA VAL A 136 1.68 -0.26 10.51
C VAL A 136 1.29 0.32 9.15
N LEU A 137 2.29 0.66 8.36
CA LEU A 137 2.17 1.10 6.98
C LEU A 137 3.24 0.39 6.14
N GLY A 138 2.84 -0.33 5.08
CA GLY A 138 3.77 -0.89 4.09
C GLY A 138 4.82 -1.86 4.67
N MET A 139 4.57 -2.42 5.86
CA MET A 139 5.45 -3.34 6.57
C MET A 139 4.80 -4.72 6.65
N ARG A 140 5.63 -5.78 6.72
CA ARG A 140 5.16 -7.16 6.98
C ARG A 140 4.74 -7.41 8.43
N TRP A 141 4.84 -6.40 9.30
CA TRP A 141 4.39 -6.50 10.68
C TRP A 141 2.88 -6.38 10.74
N ARG A 142 2.30 -6.81 11.86
CA ARG A 142 0.89 -6.66 12.16
C ARG A 142 0.75 -5.93 13.51
N PRO A 143 -0.36 -5.19 13.74
CA PRO A 143 -0.72 -4.73 15.07
C PRO A 143 -0.73 -5.90 16.08
N GLY A 144 -0.33 -5.65 17.32
CA GLY A 144 -0.13 -6.64 18.38
C GLY A 144 1.23 -7.33 18.38
N LYS A 145 2.07 -7.13 17.35
CA LYS A 145 3.41 -7.71 17.34
C LYS A 145 4.30 -7.04 18.40
N VAL A 146 4.95 -7.83 19.23
CA VAL A 146 5.95 -7.35 20.19
C VAL A 146 7.34 -7.35 19.57
N VAL A 147 8.12 -6.30 19.83
CA VAL A 147 9.47 -6.08 19.31
C VAL A 147 10.36 -5.47 20.39
N SER A 148 11.63 -5.87 20.43
CA SER A 148 12.59 -5.28 21.38
C SER A 148 13.03 -3.89 20.92
N GLN A 149 12.98 -2.89 21.81
CA GLN A 149 13.44 -1.53 21.54
C GLN A 149 14.91 -1.50 21.08
N ARG A 150 15.77 -2.40 21.61
CA ARG A 150 17.20 -2.47 21.24
C ARG A 150 17.42 -2.85 19.76
N SER A 151 16.46 -3.55 19.16
CA SER A 151 16.51 -3.93 17.74
C SER A 151 16.08 -2.79 16.80
N LEU A 152 15.42 -1.76 17.34
CA LEU A 152 14.81 -0.69 16.56
C LEU A 152 15.61 0.59 16.67
N ARG A 153 16.57 0.75 15.76
CA ARG A 153 17.34 1.99 15.64
C ARG A 153 16.49 3.09 15.01
N GLY A 154 16.63 4.32 15.51
CA GLY A 154 15.98 5.50 14.92
C GLY A 154 14.51 5.69 15.30
N LEU A 155 14.08 5.12 16.43
CA LEU A 155 12.78 5.45 17.03
C LEU A 155 12.68 6.95 17.32
N ARG A 156 11.52 7.52 17.05
CA ARG A 156 11.20 8.93 17.31
C ARG A 156 9.88 9.03 18.07
N PRO A 157 9.76 9.91 19.08
CA PRO A 157 8.48 10.14 19.74
C PRO A 157 7.39 10.56 18.74
N LEU A 158 6.18 10.01 18.91
CA LEU A 158 4.99 10.42 18.19
C LEU A 158 4.36 11.62 18.92
N VAL A 159 5.01 12.78 18.85
CA VAL A 159 4.52 13.99 19.54
C VAL A 159 3.28 14.52 18.83
N LYS A 160 2.27 14.98 19.60
CA LYS A 160 1.21 15.89 19.13
C LYS A 160 1.88 17.15 18.57
N GLY A 161 2.11 17.17 17.25
CA GLY A 161 2.62 18.34 16.53
C GLY A 161 3.96 18.89 17.01
N ALA A 162 5.07 18.31 16.53
CA ALA A 162 6.39 18.95 16.32
C ALA A 162 7.33 17.87 15.72
N ALA A 163 8.18 18.04 14.72
CA ALA A 163 8.65 19.13 13.84
C ALA A 163 9.57 18.45 12.76
N PRO A 164 10.19 19.11 11.75
CA PRO A 164 10.33 20.53 11.44
C PRO A 164 9.21 21.13 10.59
#